data_AF-A0A8I1TBG2-F1
#
_entry.id   AF-A0A8I1TBG2-F1
#
_cell.length_a   1.000
_cell.length_b   1.000
_cell.length_c   1.000
_cell.angle_alpha   90.00
_cell.angle_beta   90.00
_cell.angle_gamma   90.00
#
_symmetry.space_group_name_H-M   'P 1'
#
loop_
_entity.id
_entity.type
_entity.pdbx_description
1 polymer ?
#
loop_
_entity_poly.entity_id
_entity_poly.type
_entity_poly.pdbx_seq_one_letter_code
_entity_poly.pdbx_strand_id
1 'polypeptide(L)' 'MAFESAARLVEILAEELKRSGADPHEFATISGVSEARLALLQNGAWKELTVQEIAAITEKLRIDFFEL' A
#
# COMPACT_ATOMS: atom_id res chain seq x y z
N MET A 1 -3.22 -19.68 -3.38
CA MET A 1 -3.54 -19.32 -1.98
C MET A 1 -2.73 -18.12 -1.50
N ALA A 2 -1.47 -18.20 -1.03
CA ALA A 2 -0.76 -17.02 -0.47
C ALA A 2 -0.47 -15.89 -1.47
N PHE A 3 -0.18 -16.21 -2.72
CA PHE A 3 0.10 -15.22 -3.78
C PHE A 3 -1.14 -14.42 -4.20
N GLU A 4 -2.31 -15.05 -4.19
CA GLU A 4 -3.58 -14.36 -4.45
C GLU A 4 -3.93 -13.40 -3.31
N SER A 5 -3.59 -13.78 -2.07
CA SER A 5 -3.77 -12.94 -0.88
C SER A 5 -2.91 -11.68 -0.94
N ALA A 6 -1.64 -11.80 -1.35
CA ALA A 6 -0.72 -10.66 -1.44
C ALA A 6 -1.10 -9.68 -2.56
N ALA A 7 -1.49 -10.20 -3.73
CA ALA A 7 -1.97 -9.38 -4.84
C ALA A 7 -3.23 -8.60 -4.44
N ARG A 8 -4.20 -9.28 -3.85
CA ARG A 8 -5.46 -8.68 -3.39
C ARG A 8 -5.24 -7.64 -2.31
N LEU A 9 -4.31 -7.87 -1.39
CA LEU A 9 -3.93 -6.89 -0.38
C LEU A 9 -3.40 -5.60 -1.03
N VAL A 10 -2.48 -5.72 -1.99
CA VAL A 10 -1.94 -4.54 -2.68
C VAL A 10 -3.02 -3.77 -3.43
N GLU A 11 -3.99 -4.45 -4.04
CA GLU A 11 -5.15 -3.80 -4.66
C GLU A 11 -5.99 -3.01 -3.64
N ILE A 12 -6.29 -3.62 -2.47
CA ILE A 12 -7.03 -2.93 -1.40
C ILE A 12 -6.26 -1.70 -0.92
N LEU A 13 -4.95 -1.82 -0.68
CA LEU A 13 -4.11 -0.70 -0.24
C LEU A 13 -4.05 0.41 -1.29
N ALA A 14 -3.99 0.07 -2.58
CA ALA A 14 -4.01 1.05 -3.66
C ALA A 14 -5.35 1.81 -3.72
N GLU A 15 -6.47 1.10 -3.59
CA GLU A 15 -7.80 1.70 -3.54
C GLU A 15 -7.96 2.60 -2.31
N GLU A 16 -7.53 2.16 -1.13
CA GLU A 16 -7.63 2.94 0.10
C GLU A 16 -6.70 4.16 0.07
N LEU A 17 -5.48 4.03 -0.45
CA LEU A 17 -4.59 5.18 -0.67
C LEU A 17 -5.25 6.20 -1.61
N LYS A 18 -5.89 5.74 -2.70
CA LYS A 18 -6.62 6.62 -3.62
C LYS A 18 -7.85 7.27 -2.96
N ARG A 19 -8.61 6.52 -2.15
CA ARG A 19 -9.79 7.02 -1.41
C ARG A 19 -9.41 8.03 -0.33
N SER A 20 -8.26 7.85 0.31
CA SER A 20 -7.77 8.77 1.34
C SER A 20 -7.54 10.19 0.80
N GLY A 21 -7.33 10.32 -0.53
CA GLY A 21 -6.98 11.60 -1.15
C GLY A 21 -5.63 12.16 -0.69
N ALA A 22 -4.80 11.34 -0.03
CA ALA A 22 -3.51 11.74 0.47
C ALA A 22 -2.60 12.21 -0.68
N ASP A 23 -1.91 13.32 -0.45
CA ASP A 23 -0.87 13.76 -1.37
C ASP A 23 0.26 12.71 -1.40
N PRO A 24 0.70 12.23 -2.58
CA PRO A 24 1.71 11.18 -2.67
C PRO A 24 3.05 11.55 -2.02
N HIS A 25 3.44 12.83 -2.06
CA HIS A 25 4.69 13.30 -1.48
C HIS A 25 4.61 13.36 0.06
N GLU A 26 3.50 13.87 0.58
CA GLU A 26 3.20 13.83 2.02
C GLU A 26 3.12 12.38 2.52
N PHE A 27 2.40 11.53 1.81
CA PHE A 27 2.26 10.11 2.16
C PHE A 27 3.61 9.38 2.15
N ALA A 28 4.46 9.66 1.16
CA ALA A 28 5.81 9.10 1.11
C ALA A 28 6.66 9.51 2.31
N THR A 29 6.53 10.76 2.75
CA THR A 29 7.23 11.29 3.92
C THR A 29 6.79 10.60 5.21
N ILE A 30 5.48 10.46 5.42
CA ILE A 30 4.96 9.87 6.68
C ILE A 30 5.08 8.34 6.73
N SER A 31 5.06 7.67 5.59
CA SER A 31 5.20 6.21 5.49
C SER A 31 6.65 5.74 5.41
N GLY A 32 7.58 6.63 5.04
CA GLY A 32 8.96 6.26 4.74
C GLY A 32 9.10 5.44 3.46
N VAL A 33 8.03 5.32 2.67
CA VAL A 33 8.01 4.63 1.38
C VAL A 33 8.08 5.68 0.28
N SER A 34 9.12 5.66 -0.55
CA SER A 34 9.28 6.67 -1.60
C SER A 34 8.11 6.68 -2.60
N GLU A 35 7.84 7.84 -3.21
CA GLU A 35 6.80 8.01 -4.22
C GLU A 35 6.86 7.00 -5.36
N ALA A 36 8.07 6.66 -5.83
CA ALA A 36 8.27 5.64 -6.86
C ALA A 36 7.70 4.27 -6.46
N ARG A 37 7.77 3.92 -5.17
CA ARG A 37 7.24 2.66 -4.64
C ARG A 37 5.74 2.73 -4.38
N LEU A 38 5.22 3.89 -3.98
CA LEU A 38 3.77 4.11 -3.94
C LEU A 38 3.16 4.00 -5.35
N ALA A 39 3.89 4.40 -6.40
CA ALA A 39 3.45 4.18 -7.78
C ALA A 39 3.39 2.69 -8.15
N LEU A 40 4.32 1.86 -7.65
CA LEU A 40 4.26 0.40 -7.83
C LEU A 40 3.01 -0.20 -7.15
N LEU A 41 2.67 0.29 -5.96
CA LEU A 41 1.42 -0.08 -5.26
C LEU A 41 0.20 0.26 -6.13
N GLN A 42 0.12 1.50 -6.63
CA GLN A 42 -0.99 1.98 -7.47
C GLN A 42 -1.11 1.22 -8.80
N ASN A 43 -0.01 0.68 -9.31
CA ASN A 43 0.01 -0.14 -10.53
C ASN A 43 -0.25 -1.64 -10.25
N GLY A 44 -0.51 -2.03 -9.00
CA GLY A 44 -0.74 -3.43 -8.63
C GLY A 44 0.51 -4.31 -8.71
N ALA A 45 1.71 -3.72 -8.76
CA ALA A 45 2.98 -4.42 -8.92
C ALA A 45 3.46 -5.07 -7.60
N TRP A 46 2.61 -5.89 -6.98
CA TRP A 46 2.84 -6.47 -5.65
C TRP A 46 4.14 -7.29 -5.53
N LYS A 47 4.60 -7.90 -6.63
CA LYS A 47 5.87 -8.65 -6.68
C LYS A 47 7.10 -7.77 -6.56
N GLU A 48 6.95 -6.48 -6.83
CA GLU A 48 8.01 -5.48 -6.73
C GLU A 48 7.98 -4.72 -5.41
N LEU A 49 7.01 -5.01 -4.53
CA LEU A 49 6.92 -4.47 -3.19
C LEU A 49 7.47 -5.46 -2.17
N THR A 50 8.16 -4.92 -1.17
CA THR A 50 8.60 -5.72 -0.02
C THR A 50 7.49 -5.82 1.02
N VAL A 51 7.54 -6.86 1.84
CA VAL A 51 6.61 -7.03 2.98
C VAL A 51 6.68 -5.84 3.93
N GLN A 52 7.88 -5.26 4.12
CA GLN A 52 8.08 -4.08 4.96
C GLN A 52 7.37 -2.84 4.41
N GLU A 53 7.39 -2.64 3.10
CA GLU A 53 6.68 -1.51 2.46
C GLU A 53 5.18 -1.68 2.54
N ILE A 54 4.68 -2.90 2.30
CA ILE A 54 3.25 -3.22 2.44
C ILE A 54 2.81 -2.93 3.88
N ALA A 55 3.57 -3.41 4.88
CA ALA A 55 3.26 -3.16 6.29
C ALA A 55 3.27 -1.66 6.64
N ALA A 56 4.30 -0.92 6.21
CA ALA A 56 4.40 0.52 6.45
C ALA A 56 3.22 1.30 5.83
N ILE A 57 2.81 0.94 4.61
CA ILE A 57 1.66 1.55 3.94
C ILE A 57 0.37 1.26 4.70
N THR A 58 0.14 0.00 5.10
CA THR A 58 -1.06 -0.36 5.86
C THR A 58 -1.16 0.40 7.18
N GLU A 59 -0.06 0.46 7.95
CA GLU A 59 -0.04 1.17 9.23
C GLU A 59 -0.43 2.65 9.07
N LYS A 60 0.00 3.31 7.98
CA LYS A 60 -0.31 4.72 7.73
C LYS A 60 -1.70 4.94 7.16
N LEU A 61 -2.24 4.00 6.39
CA LEU A 61 -3.63 4.06 5.95
C LEU A 61 -4.63 3.75 7.08
N ARG A 62 -4.14 3.32 8.25
CA ARG A 62 -4.98 2.92 9.41
C ARG A 62 -6.03 1.88 9.00
N ILE A 63 -5.68 1.02 8.05
CA ILE A 63 -6.56 -0.07 7.61
C ILE A 63 -6.45 -1.14 8.69
N ASP A 64 -7.56 -1.35 9.40
CA ASP A 64 -7.68 -2.44 10.34
C ASP A 64 -7.77 -3.76 9.58
N PHE A 65 -6.65 -4.49 9.50
CA PHE A 65 -6.57 -5.83 8.90
C PHE A 65 -7.55 -6.85 9.50
N PHE A 66 -8.12 -6.57 10.68
CA PHE A 66 -9.12 -7.42 11.32
C PHE A 66 -10.49 -7.37 10.65
N GLU A 67 -10.75 -6.40 9.76
CA GLU A 67 -12.02 -6.28 9.02
C GLU A 67 -11.96 -6.85 7.59
N LEU A 68 -10.82 -7.43 7.17
CA LEU A 68 -10.60 -8.05 5.84
C LEU A 68 -10.61 -9.58 5.91
#